data_AF-A0A813PGX1-F1
#
_entry.id   AF-A0A813PGX1-F1
#
_cell.length_a   1.000
_cell.length_b   1.000
_cell.length_c   1.000
_cell.angle_alpha   90.00
_cell.angle_beta   90.00
_cell.angle_gamma   90.00
#
_symmetry.space_group_name_H-M   'P 1'
#
loop_
_entity.id
_entity.type
_entity.pdbx_description
1 polymer ?
#
loop_
_entity_poly.entity_id
_entity_poly.type
_entity_poly.pdbx_seq_one_letter_code
_entity_poly.pdbx_strand_id
1 'polypeptide(L)'
;MVNELHGCSARVVCVDCSFNQMSRSDIQTMMKNENPTFTVKSDEVNPDADVYLSPEQLSDFKPPRCPECSGRVKPNVTFFGDNVDRKLVNFLKSQIDDSDSVLVAGSSLEVMSSYRFIIKAKENKLPIAIVNIGKTRGDLDATLKISTKCGSILPQIKV
;
A
#
# COMPACT_ATOMS: atom_id res chain seq x y z
N MET A 1 -7.83 -14.68 -4.26
CA MET A 1 -6.40 -14.33 -4.03
C MET A 1 -6.30 -12.84 -3.78
N VAL A 2 -5.44 -12.38 -2.86
CA VAL A 2 -5.24 -10.94 -2.57
C VAL A 2 -3.80 -10.57 -2.95
N ASN A 3 -3.63 -9.45 -3.65
CA ASN A 3 -2.33 -8.94 -4.07
C ASN A 3 -2.12 -7.52 -3.54
N GLU A 4 -1.05 -7.33 -2.76
CA GLU A 4 -0.70 -6.06 -2.15
C GLU A 4 0.26 -5.28 -3.07
N LEU A 5 -0.29 -4.52 -4.03
CA LEU A 5 0.49 -3.83 -5.06
C LEU A 5 1.60 -2.93 -4.50
N HIS A 6 1.35 -2.27 -3.37
CA HIS A 6 2.31 -1.39 -2.69
C HIS A 6 2.92 -2.03 -1.45
N GLY A 7 2.85 -3.35 -1.33
CA GLY A 7 3.33 -4.09 -0.17
C GLY A 7 2.46 -3.90 1.08
N CYS A 8 3.04 -4.17 2.25
CA CYS A 8 2.36 -4.17 3.54
C CYS A 8 3.31 -3.75 4.67
N SER A 9 2.88 -2.78 5.48
CA SER A 9 3.63 -2.28 6.63
C SER A 9 3.79 -3.32 7.75
N ALA A 10 2.99 -4.39 7.74
CA ALA A 10 3.11 -5.50 8.69
C ALA A 10 4.39 -6.34 8.48
N ARG A 11 5.13 -6.11 7.39
CA ARG A 11 6.35 -6.84 7.03
C ARG A 11 7.50 -5.87 6.84
N VAL A 12 8.71 -6.32 7.14
CA VAL A 12 9.95 -5.54 7.02
C VAL A 12 10.96 -6.37 6.23
N VAL A 13 11.70 -5.73 5.33
CA VAL A 13 12.71 -6.32 4.46
C VAL A 13 14.08 -5.70 4.77
N CYS A 14 15.16 -6.47 4.57
CA CYS A 14 16.49 -5.88 4.49
C CYS A 14 16.72 -5.35 3.07
N VAL A 15 17.35 -4.19 2.95
CA VAL A 15 17.70 -3.60 1.64
C VAL A 15 19.15 -3.87 1.24
N ASP A 16 19.96 -4.43 2.15
CA ASP A 16 21.39 -4.68 1.94
C ASP A 16 21.72 -6.19 1.81
N CYS A 17 20.77 -7.10 2.11
CA CYS A 17 20.95 -8.55 1.91
C CYS A 17 19.65 -9.26 1.51
N SER A 18 19.74 -10.54 1.15
CA SER A 18 18.61 -11.38 0.74
C SER A 18 17.78 -11.95 1.90
N PHE A 19 17.95 -11.43 3.12
CA PHE A 19 17.11 -11.84 4.24
C PHE A 19 15.65 -11.50 3.93
N ASN A 20 14.84 -12.55 3.75
CA ASN A 20 13.58 -12.44 3.04
C ASN A 20 12.64 -11.43 3.69
N GLN A 21 12.13 -11.69 4.90
CA GLN A 21 11.22 -10.79 5.62
C GLN A 21 11.21 -11.07 7.13
N MET A 22 10.88 -10.07 7.92
CA MET A 22 10.53 -10.20 9.35
C MET A 22 9.21 -9.48 9.62
N SER A 23 8.54 -9.84 10.71
CA SER A 23 7.30 -9.18 11.10
C SER A 23 7.59 -7.77 11.64
N ARG A 24 6.69 -6.83 11.36
CA ARG A 24 6.78 -5.46 11.91
C ARG A 24 6.65 -5.45 13.44
N SER A 25 5.97 -6.45 14.02
CA SER A 25 5.87 -6.66 15.47
C SER A 25 7.21 -7.04 16.08
N ASP A 26 7.99 -7.93 15.46
CA ASP A 26 9.31 -8.30 15.97
C ASP A 26 10.26 -7.10 15.94
N ILE A 27 10.22 -6.32 14.84
CA ILE A 27 10.93 -5.06 14.75
C ILE A 27 10.48 -4.06 15.82
N GLN A 28 9.19 -4.01 16.16
CA GLN A 28 8.71 -3.15 17.25
C GLN A 28 9.32 -3.56 18.60
N THR A 29 9.43 -4.86 18.87
CA THR A 29 10.06 -5.39 20.08
C THR A 29 11.55 -5.05 20.11
N MET A 30 12.27 -5.25 19.00
CA MET A 30 13.69 -4.88 18.87
C MET A 30 13.90 -3.38 19.14
N MET A 31 13.09 -2.52 18.50
CA MET A 31 13.17 -1.07 18.70
C MET A 31 12.91 -0.67 20.15
N LYS A 32 11.94 -1.28 20.83
CA LYS A 32 11.67 -1.02 22.25
C LYS A 32 12.84 -1.41 23.14
N ASN A 33 13.48 -2.56 22.87
CA ASN A 33 14.63 -3.03 23.65
C ASN A 33 15.86 -2.14 23.46
N GLU A 34 16.10 -1.66 22.23
CA GLU A 34 17.25 -0.77 21.92
C GLU A 34 17.04 0.68 22.37
N ASN A 35 15.78 1.08 22.54
CA ASN A 35 15.37 2.44 22.88
C ASN A 35 14.45 2.46 24.12
N PRO A 36 14.88 1.95 25.29
CA PRO A 36 14.01 1.74 26.45
C PRO A 36 13.45 3.03 27.05
N THR A 37 14.12 4.16 26.84
CA THR A 37 13.70 5.50 27.31
C THR A 37 12.91 6.28 26.27
N PHE A 38 12.79 5.77 25.04
CA PHE A 38 12.15 6.50 23.94
C PHE A 38 10.64 6.41 24.05
N THR A 39 10.02 7.54 24.41
CA THR A 39 8.56 7.66 24.54
C THR A 39 8.09 8.90 23.79
N VAL A 40 7.12 8.72 22.90
CA VAL A 40 6.50 9.83 22.16
C VAL A 40 4.99 9.67 22.18
N LYS A 41 4.28 10.80 22.27
CA LYS A 41 2.85 10.91 21.99
C LYS A 41 2.67 11.68 20.69
N SER A 42 1.76 11.21 19.84
CA SER A 42 1.30 11.94 18.66
C SER A 42 -0.23 11.92 18.66
N ASP A 43 -0.83 13.07 18.36
CA ASP A 43 -2.28 13.20 18.24
C ASP A 43 -2.75 12.96 16.79
N GLU A 44 -1.83 13.03 15.83
CA GLU A 44 -2.10 12.83 14.40
C GLU A 44 -1.27 11.67 13.86
N VAL A 45 -1.92 10.81 13.08
CA VAL A 45 -1.33 9.62 12.44
C VAL A 45 -1.73 9.61 10.98
N ASN A 46 -0.74 9.55 10.09
CA ASN A 46 -0.95 9.50 8.64
C ASN A 46 -1.50 8.13 8.19
N PRO A 47 -2.06 8.01 6.96
CA PRO A 47 -2.62 6.75 6.46
C PRO A 47 -1.64 5.56 6.39
N ASP A 48 -0.34 5.83 6.30
CA ASP A 48 0.75 4.84 6.36
C ASP A 48 1.28 4.59 7.79
N ALA A 49 0.58 5.13 8.79
CA ALA A 49 0.93 5.14 10.21
C ALA A 49 2.18 5.97 10.56
N ASP A 50 2.58 6.91 9.71
CA ASP A 50 3.63 7.88 10.03
C ASP A 50 3.16 8.95 11.03
N VAL A 51 4.08 9.45 11.84
CA VAL A 51 3.87 10.54 12.81
C VAL A 51 5.04 11.52 12.73
N TYR A 52 4.75 12.81 12.78
CA TYR A 52 5.82 13.81 12.79
C TYR A 52 6.56 13.80 14.13
N LEU A 53 7.88 13.68 14.06
CA LEU A 53 8.80 13.79 15.20
C LEU A 53 9.87 14.81 14.86
N SER A 54 10.16 15.72 15.79
CA SER A 54 11.22 16.71 15.58
C SER A 54 12.60 16.02 15.55
N PRO A 55 13.62 16.62 14.89
CA PRO A 55 14.98 16.10 14.92
C PRO A 55 15.53 15.91 16.33
N GLU A 56 15.18 16.77 17.27
CA GLU A 56 15.58 16.69 18.68
C GLU A 56 14.94 15.48 19.36
N GLN A 57 13.69 15.14 19.03
CA GLN A 57 13.03 13.94 19.55
C GLN A 57 13.68 12.67 19.01
N LEU A 58 14.30 12.71 17.81
CA LEU A 58 14.92 11.57 17.15
C LEU A 58 16.43 11.45 17.39
N SER A 59 17.07 12.40 18.08
CA SER A 59 18.54 12.50 18.12
C SER A 59 19.23 11.25 18.64
N ASP A 60 18.65 10.61 19.65
CA ASP A 60 19.20 9.42 20.32
C ASP A 60 18.49 8.13 19.91
N PHE A 61 17.56 8.20 18.95
CA PHE A 61 16.84 7.03 18.47
C PHE A 61 17.78 6.12 17.68
N LYS A 62 17.83 4.84 18.06
CA LYS A 62 18.56 3.78 17.36
C LYS A 62 17.62 3.07 16.39
N PRO A 63 17.80 3.25 15.07
CA PRO A 63 17.00 2.54 14.08
C PRO A 63 17.27 1.04 14.12
N PRO A 64 16.25 0.20 13.86
CA PRO A 64 16.44 -1.25 13.80
C PRO A 64 17.43 -1.62 12.70
N ARG A 65 18.19 -2.70 12.93
CA ARG A 65 19.14 -3.27 11.96
C ARG A 65 18.78 -4.70 11.64
N CYS A 66 19.19 -5.15 10.46
CA CYS A 66 18.98 -6.53 10.04
C CYS A 66 19.73 -7.49 10.99
N PRO A 67 19.09 -8.53 11.54
CA PRO A 67 19.73 -9.46 12.45
C PRO A 67 20.80 -10.34 11.77
N GLU A 68 20.74 -10.50 10.45
CA GLU A 68 21.70 -11.32 9.70
C GLU A 68 22.95 -10.57 9.27
N CYS A 69 22.81 -9.32 8.80
CA CYS A 69 23.92 -8.57 8.20
C CYS A 69 24.19 -7.22 8.86
N SER A 70 23.43 -6.84 9.89
CA SER A 70 23.46 -5.51 10.52
C SER A 70 23.16 -4.34 9.56
N GLY A 71 22.69 -4.64 8.36
CA GLY A 71 22.29 -3.67 7.34
C GLY A 71 21.00 -2.93 7.68
N ARG A 72 20.61 -2.05 6.77
CA ARG A 72 19.37 -1.27 6.87
C ARG A 72 18.17 -2.16 6.59
N VAL A 73 17.09 -1.87 7.30
CA VAL A 73 15.79 -2.48 7.10
C VAL A 73 14.76 -1.42 6.74
N LYS A 74 13.75 -1.82 6.00
CA LYS A 74 12.68 -0.95 5.51
C LYS A 74 11.35 -1.67 5.64
N PRO A 75 10.24 -1.00 6.00
CA PRO A 75 8.93 -1.58 5.81
C PRO A 75 8.78 -2.08 4.37
N ASN A 76 8.15 -3.23 4.20
CA ASN A 76 7.94 -3.86 2.91
C ASN A 76 6.77 -3.17 2.18
N VAL A 77 6.92 -1.89 1.93
CA VAL A 77 5.98 -1.04 1.20
C VAL A 77 6.69 -0.36 0.03
N THR A 78 5.95 0.00 -1.01
CA THR A 78 6.50 0.81 -2.12
C THR A 78 6.37 2.29 -1.75
N PHE A 79 7.50 2.98 -1.59
CA PHE A 79 7.51 4.42 -1.32
C PHE A 79 7.33 5.25 -2.60
N PHE A 80 7.01 6.53 -2.44
CA PHE A 80 7.10 7.48 -3.56
C PHE A 80 8.54 7.51 -4.11
N GLY A 81 8.65 7.41 -5.44
CA GLY A 81 9.94 7.31 -6.14
C GLY A 81 10.47 5.86 -6.28
N ASP A 82 9.89 4.89 -5.58
CA ASP A 82 10.24 3.47 -5.72
C ASP A 82 9.45 2.81 -6.87
N ASN A 83 9.93 1.64 -7.31
CA ASN A 83 9.26 0.84 -8.32
C ASN A 83 8.50 -0.33 -7.68
N VAL A 84 7.23 -0.48 -8.05
CA VAL A 84 6.51 -1.74 -7.80
C VAL A 84 7.19 -2.89 -8.56
N ASP A 85 7.22 -4.08 -7.96
CA ASP A 85 7.75 -5.28 -8.61
C ASP A 85 7.10 -5.50 -9.99
N ARG A 86 7.94 -5.51 -11.03
CA ARG A 86 7.52 -5.72 -12.42
C ARG A 86 6.84 -7.08 -12.61
N LYS A 87 7.27 -8.12 -11.90
CA LYS A 87 6.64 -9.45 -12.00
C LYS A 87 5.20 -9.40 -11.48
N LEU A 88 4.98 -8.75 -10.34
CA LEU A 88 3.65 -8.54 -9.77
C LEU A 88 2.77 -7.70 -10.70
N VAL A 89 3.29 -6.59 -11.24
CA VAL A 89 2.54 -5.75 -12.19
C VAL A 89 2.11 -6.54 -13.42
N ASN A 90 3.02 -7.33 -14.00
CA ASN A 90 2.71 -8.13 -15.19
C ASN A 90 1.68 -9.23 -14.88
N PHE A 91 1.82 -9.89 -13.73
CA PHE A 91 0.83 -10.85 -13.26
C PHE A 91 -0.55 -10.21 -13.09
N LEU A 92 -0.64 -9.06 -12.42
CA LEU A 92 -1.93 -8.38 -12.25
C LEU A 92 -2.53 -7.91 -13.57
N LYS A 93 -1.70 -7.51 -14.55
CA LYS A 93 -2.20 -7.22 -15.90
C LYS A 93 -2.80 -8.45 -16.58
N SER A 94 -2.18 -9.62 -16.46
CA SER A 94 -2.77 -10.84 -17.05
C SER A 94 -4.07 -11.23 -16.35
N GLN A 95 -4.21 -10.95 -15.05
CA GLN A 95 -5.50 -11.13 -14.36
C GLN A 95 -6.59 -10.20 -14.90
N ILE A 96 -6.26 -9.00 -15.38
CA ILE A 96 -7.21 -8.13 -16.08
C ILE A 96 -7.57 -8.71 -17.45
N ASP A 97 -6.62 -9.33 -18.16
CA ASP A 97 -6.88 -10.01 -19.44
C ASP A 97 -7.88 -11.18 -19.29
N ASP A 98 -7.83 -11.88 -18.16
CA ASP A 98 -8.72 -13.01 -17.86
C ASP A 98 -10.05 -12.60 -17.19
N SER A 99 -10.27 -11.30 -16.95
CA SER A 99 -11.46 -10.79 -16.25
C SER A 99 -12.56 -10.38 -17.22
N ASP A 100 -13.82 -10.45 -16.77
CA ASP A 100 -14.99 -9.97 -17.53
C ASP A 100 -15.40 -8.53 -17.18
N SER A 101 -14.91 -8.00 -16.05
CA SER A 101 -15.28 -6.70 -15.49
C SER A 101 -14.28 -6.25 -14.42
N VAL A 102 -14.30 -4.95 -14.07
CA VAL A 102 -13.44 -4.36 -13.03
C VAL A 102 -14.25 -3.49 -12.07
N LEU A 103 -14.06 -3.68 -10.77
CA LEU A 103 -14.58 -2.82 -9.72
C LEU A 103 -13.45 -2.05 -9.02
N VAL A 104 -13.57 -0.73 -8.96
CA VAL A 104 -12.72 0.15 -8.16
C VAL A 104 -13.50 0.61 -6.94
N ALA A 105 -12.99 0.32 -5.74
CA ALA A 105 -13.61 0.73 -4.48
C ALA A 105 -12.65 1.62 -3.68
N GLY A 106 -13.05 2.88 -3.42
CA GLY A 106 -12.34 3.76 -2.49
C GLY A 106 -10.96 4.24 -2.92
N SER A 107 -10.71 4.38 -4.23
CA SER A 107 -9.46 4.94 -4.76
C SER A 107 -9.74 6.14 -5.66
N SER A 108 -8.96 7.20 -5.51
CA SER A 108 -8.97 8.32 -6.45
C SER A 108 -8.34 7.97 -7.81
N LEU A 109 -7.56 6.89 -7.86
CA LEU A 109 -6.79 6.47 -9.04
C LEU A 109 -5.82 7.53 -9.58
N GLU A 110 -5.44 8.52 -8.77
CA GLU A 110 -4.53 9.57 -9.25
C GLU A 110 -3.12 9.03 -9.55
N VAL A 111 -2.66 8.08 -8.73
CA VAL A 111 -1.33 7.49 -8.85
C VAL A 111 -1.31 6.44 -9.98
N MET A 112 -0.34 6.60 -10.90
CA MET A 112 -0.17 5.76 -12.09
C MET A 112 0.11 4.28 -11.78
N SER A 113 0.56 3.96 -10.57
CA SER A 113 0.80 2.58 -10.13
C SER A 113 -0.47 1.74 -10.17
N SER A 114 -1.61 2.28 -9.75
CA SER A 114 -2.91 1.61 -9.80
C SER A 114 -3.71 1.96 -11.06
N TYR A 115 -3.64 3.21 -11.53
CA TYR A 115 -4.42 3.66 -12.70
C TYR A 115 -4.11 2.88 -13.99
N ARG A 116 -2.89 2.34 -14.13
CA ARG A 116 -2.50 1.49 -15.27
C ARG A 116 -3.41 0.27 -15.49
N PHE A 117 -4.06 -0.23 -14.45
CA PHE A 117 -4.98 -1.37 -14.57
C PHE A 117 -6.32 -0.94 -15.18
N ILE A 118 -6.74 0.31 -14.95
CA ILE A 118 -7.95 0.90 -15.55
C ILE A 118 -7.72 1.19 -17.03
N ILE A 119 -6.53 1.70 -17.38
CA ILE A 119 -6.12 1.85 -18.79
C ILE A 119 -6.21 0.49 -19.50
N LYS A 120 -5.65 -0.56 -18.90
CA LYS A 120 -5.69 -1.91 -19.46
C LYS A 120 -7.12 -2.47 -19.59
N ALA A 121 -7.96 -2.27 -18.57
CA ALA A 121 -9.36 -2.69 -18.62
C ALA A 121 -10.13 -1.98 -19.74
N LYS A 122 -9.88 -0.68 -19.95
CA LYS A 122 -10.43 0.10 -21.06
C LYS A 122 -9.96 -0.42 -22.42
N GLU A 123 -8.67 -0.71 -22.58
CA GLU A 123 -8.11 -1.30 -23.80
C GLU A 123 -8.80 -2.63 -24.15
N ASN A 124 -9.07 -3.44 -23.13
CA ASN A 124 -9.78 -4.71 -23.24
C ASN A 124 -11.32 -4.53 -23.36
N LYS A 125 -11.84 -3.29 -23.34
CA LYS A 125 -13.26 -2.95 -23.38
C LYS A 125 -14.09 -3.61 -22.28
N LEU A 126 -13.49 -3.84 -21.11
CA LEU A 126 -14.19 -4.39 -19.95
C LEU A 126 -15.13 -3.33 -19.35
N PRO A 127 -16.30 -3.71 -18.84
CA PRO A 127 -17.11 -2.86 -17.98
C PRO A 127 -16.33 -2.47 -16.72
N ILE A 128 -16.31 -1.17 -16.40
CA ILE A 128 -15.60 -0.62 -15.23
C ILE A 128 -16.64 0.04 -14.31
N ALA A 129 -16.77 -0.50 -13.10
CA ALA A 129 -17.57 0.10 -12.04
C ALA A 129 -16.67 0.81 -11.02
N ILE A 130 -17.06 2.01 -10.61
CA ILE A 130 -16.33 2.79 -9.59
C ILE A 130 -17.29 3.14 -8.45
N VAL A 131 -16.92 2.74 -7.23
CA VAL A 131 -17.56 3.17 -5.98
C VAL A 131 -16.56 4.03 -5.22
N ASN A 132 -16.77 5.34 -5.24
CA ASN A 132 -15.92 6.30 -4.55
C ASN A 132 -16.69 7.59 -4.26
N ILE A 133 -16.53 8.16 -3.07
CA ILE A 133 -17.25 9.39 -2.67
C ILE A 133 -16.91 10.55 -3.61
N GLY A 134 -15.62 10.72 -3.92
CA GLY A 134 -15.10 11.83 -4.70
C GLY A 134 -14.87 11.51 -6.17
N LYS A 135 -14.28 12.48 -6.88
CA LYS A 135 -13.78 12.30 -8.25
C LYS A 135 -12.68 11.24 -8.29
N THR A 136 -12.57 10.55 -9.43
CA THR A 136 -11.45 9.66 -9.71
C THR A 136 -10.89 9.97 -11.09
N ARG A 137 -9.60 9.69 -11.29
CA ARG A 137 -8.96 9.83 -12.59
C ARG A 137 -9.60 8.94 -13.66
N GLY A 138 -10.26 7.84 -13.26
CA GLY A 138 -10.94 6.90 -14.16
C GLY A 138 -12.42 7.19 -14.42
N ASP A 139 -12.97 8.32 -13.95
CA ASP A 139 -14.41 8.62 -14.07
C ASP A 139 -14.92 8.57 -15.51
N LEU A 140 -14.12 9.05 -16.47
CA LEU A 140 -14.50 9.08 -17.90
C LEU A 140 -14.46 7.70 -18.58
N ASP A 141 -13.77 6.74 -17.96
CA ASP A 141 -13.64 5.37 -18.46
C ASP A 141 -14.62 4.41 -17.79
N ALA A 142 -15.33 4.87 -16.75
CA ALA A 142 -16.27 4.07 -15.99
C ALA A 142 -17.59 3.86 -16.73
N THR A 143 -18.04 2.62 -16.81
CA THR A 143 -19.41 2.25 -17.23
C THR A 143 -20.44 2.66 -16.18
N LEU A 144 -20.07 2.55 -14.89
CA LEU A 144 -20.91 2.92 -13.76
C LEU A 144 -20.07 3.61 -12.70
N LYS A 145 -20.54 4.76 -12.22
CA LYS A 145 -19.98 5.43 -11.04
C LYS A 145 -21.06 5.63 -9.98
N ILE A 146 -20.76 5.20 -8.76
CA ILE A 146 -21.61 5.40 -7.58
C ILE A 146 -20.85 6.23 -6.55
N SER A 147 -21.32 7.45 -6.34
CA SER A 147 -20.71 8.40 -5.40
C SER A 147 -21.22 8.19 -3.97
N THR A 148 -20.69 7.16 -3.28
CA THR A 148 -21.08 6.83 -1.90
C THR A 148 -19.94 6.17 -1.12
N LYS A 149 -20.12 5.96 0.18
CA LYS A 149 -19.23 5.16 1.02
C LYS A 149 -19.29 3.70 0.57
N CYS A 150 -18.14 3.09 0.27
CA CYS A 150 -18.08 1.67 -0.15
C CYS A 150 -18.80 0.75 0.84
N GLY A 151 -18.57 0.94 2.14
CA GLY A 151 -19.20 0.14 3.20
C GLY A 151 -20.72 0.28 3.29
N SER A 152 -21.32 1.31 2.69
CA SER A 152 -22.78 1.45 2.64
C SER A 152 -23.41 0.63 1.52
N ILE A 153 -22.71 0.44 0.39
CA ILE A 153 -23.30 -0.18 -0.81
C ILE A 153 -22.82 -1.60 -1.06
N LEU A 154 -21.52 -1.90 -0.86
CA LEU A 154 -20.95 -3.21 -1.18
C LEU A 154 -21.66 -4.37 -0.44
N PRO A 155 -22.05 -4.24 0.85
CA PRO A 155 -22.81 -5.30 1.54
C PRO A 155 -24.22 -5.55 0.99
N GLN A 156 -24.77 -4.63 0.19
CA GLN A 156 -26.10 -4.78 -0.40
C GLN A 156 -26.07 -5.49 -1.76
N ILE A 157 -24.89 -5.63 -2.38
CA ILE A 157 -24.73 -6.27 -3.67
C ILE A 157 -24.85 -7.79 -3.48
N LYS A 158 -25.75 -8.40 -4.25
CA LYS A 158 -25.88 -9.85 -4.35
C LYS A 158 -25.12 -10.31 -5.59
N VAL A 159 -24.23 -11.28 -5.40
CA VAL A 159 -23.43 -11.91 -6.46
C VAL A 159 -23.92 -13.33 -6.66
#